data_AF-A0A6A7L5A3-F1
#
_entry.id   AF-A0A6A7L5A3-F1
#
_cell.length_a   1.000
_cell.length_b   1.000
_cell.length_c   1.000
_cell.angle_alpha   90.00
_cell.angle_beta   90.00
_cell.angle_gamma   90.00
#
_symmetry.space_group_name_H-M   'P 1'
#
loop_
_entity.id
_entity.type
_entity.pdbx_description
1 polymer ?
#
loop_
_entity_poly.entity_id
_entity_poly.type
_entity_poly.pdbx_seq_one_letter_code
_entity_poly.pdbx_strand_id
1 'polypeptide(L)'
;MSRGRSFLILLVIGISLGAYIYFVERKRPPAEEREAEQLEQVFPDLDAAKVTHLTVKTASGATTTLEKEGATWQIVSPIKAGAADSEVSSITSNLSTLEIQRVVVEKPTDVAQFGLAEPRVEVTF
;
A
#
# COMPACT_ATOMS: atom_id res chain seq x y z
N MET A 1 -56.87 -4.29 25.04
CA MET A 1 -56.82 -5.00 23.75
C MET A 1 -55.75 -4.34 22.86
N SER A 2 -54.47 -4.56 23.12
CA SER A 2 -53.37 -3.91 22.34
C SER A 2 -52.06 -4.72 22.26
N ARG A 3 -51.91 -5.81 23.02
CA ARG A 3 -50.65 -6.58 23.12
C ARG A 3 -50.21 -7.23 21.79
N GLY A 4 -51.15 -7.69 20.95
CA GLY A 4 -50.83 -8.31 19.65
C GLY A 4 -50.38 -7.31 18.58
N ARG A 5 -50.89 -6.06 18.60
CA ARG A 5 -50.50 -5.02 17.65
C ARG A 5 -49.06 -4.56 17.87
N SER A 6 -48.66 -4.40 19.14
CA SER A 6 -47.28 -4.07 19.49
C SER A 6 -46.29 -5.15 19.08
N PHE A 7 -46.67 -6.44 19.23
CA PHE A 7 -45.84 -7.55 18.78
C PHE A 7 -45.66 -7.57 17.25
N LEU A 8 -46.74 -7.35 16.48
CA LEU A 8 -46.67 -7.28 15.02
C LEU A 8 -45.81 -6.10 14.53
N ILE A 9 -45.91 -4.94 15.17
CA ILE A 9 -45.09 -3.77 14.83
C ILE A 9 -43.60 -4.07 15.06
N LEU A 10 -43.26 -4.65 16.23
CA LEU A 10 -41.87 -5.02 16.53
C LEU A 10 -41.33 -6.11 15.58
N LEU A 11 -42.17 -7.05 15.16
CA LEU A 11 -41.79 -8.10 14.22
C LEU A 11 -41.49 -7.52 12.83
N VAL A 12 -42.31 -6.59 12.33
CA VAL A 12 -42.06 -5.90 11.06
C VAL A 12 -40.79 -5.04 11.13
N ILE A 13 -40.56 -4.34 12.24
CA ILE A 13 -39.33 -3.57 12.47
C ILE A 13 -38.12 -4.52 12.50
N GLY A 14 -38.22 -5.65 13.20
CA GLY A 14 -37.16 -6.65 13.31
C GLY A 14 -36.81 -7.29 11.97
N ILE A 15 -37.80 -7.64 11.15
CA ILE A 15 -37.58 -8.15 9.79
C ILE A 15 -36.95 -7.06 8.92
N SER A 16 -37.43 -5.82 9.01
CA SER A 16 -36.88 -4.69 8.24
C SER A 16 -35.41 -4.42 8.60
N LEU A 17 -35.07 -4.41 9.89
CA LEU A 17 -33.69 -4.26 10.38
C LEU A 17 -32.82 -5.45 10.00
N GLY A 18 -33.33 -6.68 10.15
CA GLY A 18 -32.62 -7.90 9.77
C GLY A 18 -32.32 -7.94 8.27
N ALA A 19 -33.30 -7.59 7.43
CA ALA A 19 -33.10 -7.46 5.99
C ALA A 19 -32.10 -6.35 5.65
N TYR A 20 -32.18 -5.18 6.32
CA TYR A 20 -31.23 -4.10 6.12
C TYR A 20 -29.79 -4.52 6.45
N ILE A 21 -29.57 -5.11 7.62
CA ILE A 21 -28.24 -5.62 8.02
C ILE A 21 -27.78 -6.70 7.02
N TYR A 22 -28.64 -7.67 6.67
CA TYR A 22 -28.27 -8.72 5.74
C TYR A 22 -27.88 -8.20 4.35
N PHE A 23 -28.62 -7.23 3.79
CA PHE A 23 -28.35 -6.73 2.44
C PHE A 23 -27.23 -5.68 2.40
N VAL A 24 -27.07 -4.90 3.48
CA VAL A 24 -26.08 -3.81 3.54
C VAL A 24 -24.75 -4.28 4.10
N GLU A 25 -24.74 -5.02 5.22
CA GLU A 25 -23.51 -5.53 5.85
C GLU A 25 -22.83 -6.58 4.95
N ARG A 26 -23.60 -7.46 4.29
CA ARG A 26 -23.05 -8.49 3.37
C ARG A 26 -22.33 -7.89 2.16
N LYS A 27 -22.68 -6.65 1.76
CA LYS A 27 -22.07 -5.94 0.63
C LYS A 27 -21.00 -4.94 1.05
N ARG A 28 -20.88 -4.66 2.36
CA ARG A 28 -19.85 -3.77 2.85
C ARG A 28 -18.57 -4.59 3.06
N PRO A 29 -17.47 -4.24 2.38
CA PRO A 29 -16.19 -4.90 2.63
C PRO A 29 -15.80 -4.72 4.12
N PRO A 30 -15.01 -5.63 4.71
CA PRO A 30 -14.45 -5.49 6.06
C PRO A 30 -13.82 -4.11 6.26
N ALA A 31 -13.74 -3.65 7.52
CA ALA A 31 -13.18 -2.33 7.84
C ALA A 31 -11.75 -2.14 7.26
N GLU A 32 -10.94 -3.20 7.27
CA GLU A 32 -9.58 -3.23 6.72
C GLU A 32 -9.53 -2.92 5.21
N GLU A 33 -10.45 -3.48 4.41
CA GLU A 33 -10.53 -3.22 2.97
C GLU A 33 -10.98 -1.79 2.66
N ARG A 34 -11.83 -1.19 3.52
CA ARG A 34 -12.26 0.22 3.37
C ARG A 34 -11.15 1.20 3.73
N GLU A 35 -10.34 0.87 4.72
CA GLU A 35 -9.17 1.67 5.09
C GLU A 35 -8.13 1.60 3.96
N ALA A 36 -7.87 0.42 3.40
CA ALA A 36 -7.01 0.26 2.23
C ALA A 36 -7.52 1.03 0.99
N GLU A 37 -8.83 1.06 0.72
CA GLU A 37 -9.42 1.87 -0.37
C GLU A 37 -9.26 3.39 -0.15
N GLN A 38 -9.08 3.85 1.08
CA GLN A 38 -8.90 5.28 1.41
C GLN A 38 -7.44 5.73 1.37
N LEU A 39 -6.50 4.79 1.41
CA LEU A 39 -5.09 5.09 1.42
C LEU A 39 -4.60 5.29 -0.02
N GLU A 40 -4.23 6.54 -0.33
CA GLU A 40 -3.76 6.91 -1.66
C GLU A 40 -2.37 6.29 -1.91
N GLN A 41 -2.22 5.60 -3.04
CA GLN A 41 -0.93 5.02 -3.43
C GLN A 41 0.08 6.13 -3.73
N VAL A 42 1.32 5.97 -3.27
CA VAL A 42 2.42 6.90 -3.57
C VAL A 42 2.77 6.87 -5.05
N PHE A 43 2.70 5.68 -5.67
CA PHE A 43 3.03 5.46 -7.08
C PHE A 43 1.91 4.65 -7.78
N PRO A 44 0.76 5.27 -8.12
CA PRO A 44 -0.41 4.55 -8.62
C PRO A 44 -0.18 3.84 -9.97
N ASP A 45 0.76 4.34 -10.78
CA ASP A 45 1.08 3.78 -12.10
C ASP A 45 2.25 2.78 -12.06
N LEU A 46 2.82 2.49 -10.88
CA LEU A 46 3.96 1.61 -10.75
C LEU A 46 3.54 0.14 -10.75
N ASP A 47 3.95 -0.57 -11.80
CA ASP A 47 3.84 -2.03 -11.89
C ASP A 47 5.19 -2.66 -11.58
N ALA A 48 5.28 -3.41 -10.47
CA ALA A 48 6.50 -4.08 -10.04
C ALA A 48 7.10 -4.99 -11.13
N ALA A 49 6.27 -5.60 -12.00
CA ALA A 49 6.76 -6.47 -13.06
C ALA A 49 7.50 -5.72 -14.17
N LYS A 50 7.21 -4.42 -14.36
CA LYS A 50 7.82 -3.54 -15.37
C LYS A 50 9.13 -2.92 -14.91
N VAL A 51 9.48 -3.02 -13.63
CA VAL A 51 10.76 -2.52 -13.11
C VAL A 51 11.91 -3.38 -13.66
N THR A 52 12.82 -2.75 -14.39
CA THR A 52 13.99 -3.40 -15.00
C THR A 52 15.33 -2.91 -14.45
N HIS A 53 15.32 -1.78 -13.74
CA HIS A 53 16.48 -1.18 -13.11
C HIS A 53 16.12 -0.82 -11.67
N LEU A 54 17.06 -0.97 -10.75
CA LEU A 54 16.88 -0.57 -9.35
C LEU A 54 18.22 -0.12 -8.79
N THR A 55 18.30 1.10 -8.30
CA THR A 55 19.45 1.60 -7.55
C THR A 55 19.02 1.89 -6.12
N VAL A 56 19.74 1.31 -5.16
CA VAL A 56 19.54 1.51 -3.73
C VAL A 56 20.79 2.14 -3.15
N LYS A 57 20.62 3.32 -2.55
CA LYS A 57 21.67 4.03 -1.83
C LYS A 57 21.29 4.16 -0.37
N THR A 58 22.27 3.93 0.49
CA THR A 58 22.10 3.96 1.96
C THR A 58 22.80 5.16 2.56
N ALA A 59 22.44 5.53 3.79
CA ALA A 59 23.06 6.63 4.53
C ALA A 59 24.59 6.49 4.72
N SER A 60 25.14 5.26 4.66
CA SER A 60 26.59 5.06 4.70
C SER A 60 27.30 5.45 3.40
N GLY A 61 26.54 5.82 2.36
CA GLY A 61 27.03 6.10 1.01
C GLY A 61 27.16 4.87 0.12
N ALA A 62 26.95 3.67 0.67
CA ALA A 62 26.96 2.45 -0.15
C ALA A 62 25.79 2.49 -1.14
N THR A 63 26.12 2.30 -2.41
CA THR A 63 25.19 2.32 -3.54
C THR A 63 25.28 0.98 -4.24
N THR A 64 24.14 0.33 -4.46
CA THR A 64 24.01 -0.92 -5.20
C THR A 64 23.06 -0.70 -6.36
N THR A 65 23.51 -1.06 -7.56
CA THR A 65 22.70 -0.95 -8.78
C THR A 65 22.43 -2.34 -9.32
N LEU A 66 21.16 -2.58 -9.64
CA LEU A 66 20.65 -3.85 -10.12
C LEU A 66 19.94 -3.65 -11.45
N GLU A 67 20.11 -4.62 -12.33
CA GLU A 67 19.42 -4.69 -13.62
C GLU A 67 18.81 -6.07 -13.83
N LYS A 68 17.65 -6.09 -14.48
CA LYS A 68 16.94 -7.32 -14.81
C LYS A 68 17.45 -7.84 -16.15
N GLU A 69 18.20 -8.93 -16.11
CA GLU A 69 18.69 -9.63 -17.29
C GLU A 69 17.80 -10.84 -17.56
N GLY A 70 16.86 -10.70 -18.51
CA GLY A 70 15.87 -11.73 -18.82
C GLY A 70 14.90 -11.97 -17.65
N ALA A 71 15.04 -13.11 -16.98
CA ALA A 71 14.20 -13.50 -15.86
C ALA A 71 14.86 -13.30 -14.48
N THR A 72 16.13 -12.93 -14.43
CA THR A 72 16.92 -12.86 -13.20
C THR A 72 17.50 -11.47 -12.97
N TRP A 73 17.61 -11.06 -11.72
CA TRP A 73 18.26 -9.83 -11.33
C TRP A 73 19.77 -10.00 -11.16
N GLN A 74 20.52 -9.04 -11.66
CA GLN A 74 21.97 -8.97 -11.51
C GLN A 74 22.35 -7.67 -10.83
N ILE A 75 23.26 -7.74 -9.87
CA ILE A 75 23.99 -6.57 -9.38
C ILE A 75 25.00 -6.21 -10.46
N VAL A 76 24.93 -4.98 -10.96
CA VAL A 76 25.86 -4.45 -11.97
C VAL A 76 26.93 -3.55 -11.35
N SER A 77 26.65 -3.00 -10.15
CA SER A 77 27.56 -2.15 -9.36
C SER A 77 27.25 -2.32 -7.87
N PRO A 78 28.26 -2.34 -6.97
CA PRO A 78 29.68 -2.10 -7.20
C PRO A 78 30.45 -3.32 -7.72
N ILE A 79 29.85 -4.51 -7.65
CA ILE A 79 30.40 -5.76 -8.18
C ILE A 79 29.39 -6.36 -9.16
N LYS A 80 29.88 -7.16 -10.12
CA LYS A 80 29.01 -7.95 -10.99
C LYS A 80 28.74 -9.30 -10.32
N ALA A 81 27.51 -9.51 -9.89
CA ALA A 81 27.08 -10.74 -9.22
C ALA A 81 25.57 -10.96 -9.37
N GLY A 82 25.12 -12.20 -9.21
CA GLY A 82 23.68 -12.49 -9.12
C GLY A 82 23.06 -11.80 -7.91
N ALA A 83 21.92 -11.15 -8.11
CA ALA A 83 21.13 -10.64 -7.01
C ALA A 83 20.18 -11.72 -6.49
N ALA A 84 19.72 -11.58 -5.25
CA ALA A 84 18.65 -12.41 -4.73
C ALA A 84 17.31 -11.92 -5.30
N ASP A 85 16.75 -12.65 -6.28
CA ASP A 85 15.49 -12.28 -6.92
C ASP A 85 14.34 -12.06 -5.93
N SER A 86 14.31 -12.81 -4.82
CA SER A 86 13.31 -12.66 -3.76
C SER A 86 13.40 -11.31 -3.05
N GLU A 87 14.62 -10.80 -2.82
CA GLU A 87 14.84 -9.49 -2.19
C GLU A 87 14.41 -8.36 -3.13
N VAL A 88 14.81 -8.44 -4.41
CA VAL A 88 14.45 -7.41 -5.40
C VAL A 88 12.94 -7.40 -5.66
N SER A 89 12.32 -8.58 -5.73
CA SER A 89 10.87 -8.71 -5.86
C SER A 89 10.15 -8.14 -4.64
N SER A 90 10.67 -8.33 -3.44
CA SER A 90 10.10 -7.75 -2.22
C SER A 90 10.17 -6.22 -2.24
N ILE A 91 11.31 -5.64 -2.65
CA ILE A 91 11.47 -4.19 -2.77
C ILE A 91 10.50 -3.62 -3.80
N THR A 92 10.48 -4.16 -5.01
CA THR A 92 9.62 -3.68 -6.11
C THR A 92 8.14 -3.84 -5.79
N SER A 93 7.75 -4.94 -5.15
CA SER A 93 6.37 -5.14 -4.68
C SER A 93 5.99 -4.10 -3.63
N ASN A 94 6.83 -3.88 -2.61
CA ASN A 94 6.58 -2.88 -1.58
C ASN A 94 6.48 -1.46 -2.15
N LEU A 95 7.25 -1.13 -3.19
CA LEU A 95 7.14 0.16 -3.88
C LEU A 95 5.81 0.28 -4.63
N SER A 96 5.36 -0.79 -5.31
CA SER A 96 4.09 -0.79 -6.05
C SER A 96 2.85 -0.71 -5.16
N THR A 97 2.95 -1.17 -3.91
CA THR A 97 1.86 -1.12 -2.93
C THR A 97 2.11 -0.06 -1.85
N LEU A 98 2.99 0.91 -2.09
CA LEU A 98 3.33 1.93 -1.10
C LEU A 98 2.17 2.93 -0.95
N GLU A 99 1.74 3.17 0.27
CA GLU A 99 0.53 3.96 0.58
C GLU A 99 0.83 5.17 1.48
N ILE A 100 0.14 6.29 1.20
CA ILE A 100 0.19 7.49 2.01
C ILE A 100 -0.68 7.31 3.26
N GLN A 101 -0.03 7.04 4.39
CA GLN A 101 -0.72 6.89 5.67
C GLN A 101 -1.23 8.23 6.24
N ARG A 102 -0.46 9.31 6.05
CA ARG A 102 -0.80 10.65 6.55
C ARG A 102 0.04 11.71 5.86
N VAL A 103 -0.58 12.80 5.44
CA VAL A 103 0.11 14.00 4.98
C VAL A 103 0.43 14.90 6.17
N VAL A 104 1.72 15.19 6.39
CA VAL A 104 2.17 16.10 7.47
C VAL A 104 2.09 17.56 7.02
N VAL A 105 2.59 17.84 5.81
CA VAL A 105 2.56 19.14 5.13
C VAL A 105 2.44 18.88 3.64
N GLU A 106 1.44 19.46 2.96
CA GLU A 106 1.21 19.22 1.53
C GLU A 106 2.33 19.77 0.62
N LYS A 107 2.85 20.95 0.96
CA LYS A 107 3.87 21.66 0.16
C LYS A 107 4.97 22.19 1.08
N PRO A 108 5.86 21.31 1.57
CA PRO A 108 6.92 21.73 2.46
C PRO A 108 7.90 22.65 1.71
N THR A 109 8.24 23.79 2.31
CA THR A 109 9.28 24.70 1.78
C THR A 109 10.69 24.23 2.11
N ASP A 110 10.84 23.39 3.15
CA ASP A 110 12.09 22.79 3.56
C ASP A 110 11.84 21.31 3.93
N VAL A 111 12.50 20.40 3.23
CA VAL A 111 12.39 18.95 3.47
C VAL A 111 13.43 18.44 4.49
N ALA A 112 14.41 19.26 4.84
CA ALA A 112 15.44 18.92 5.83
C ALA A 112 14.84 18.71 7.23
N GLN A 113 13.77 19.45 7.56
CA GLN A 113 13.04 19.27 8.83
C GLN A 113 12.45 17.86 9.00
N PHE A 114 12.27 17.12 7.90
CA PHE A 114 11.79 15.74 7.88
C PHE A 114 12.92 14.72 7.70
N GLY A 115 14.18 15.17 7.64
CA GLY A 115 15.33 14.31 7.37
C GLY A 115 15.38 13.78 5.93
N LEU A 116 14.68 14.43 5.00
CA LEU A 116 14.62 14.01 3.59
C LEU A 116 15.64 14.75 2.70
N ALA A 117 16.36 15.74 3.23
CA ALA A 117 17.49 16.35 2.54
C ALA A 117 18.68 15.37 2.41
N GLU A 118 18.92 14.57 3.45
CA GLU A 118 19.86 13.44 3.45
C GLU A 118 19.10 12.18 3.90
N PRO A 119 18.36 11.53 2.97
CA PRO A 119 17.51 10.41 3.33
C PRO A 119 18.36 9.22 3.78
N ARG A 120 17.81 8.44 4.72
CA ARG A 120 18.50 7.23 5.22
C ARG A 120 18.68 6.16 4.13
N VAL A 121 17.72 6.09 3.22
CA VAL A 121 17.71 5.20 2.08
C VAL A 121 17.10 5.98 0.91
N GLU A 122 17.74 5.90 -0.24
CA GLU A 122 17.30 6.48 -1.51
C GLU A 122 17.15 5.31 -2.50
N VAL A 123 15.97 5.21 -3.14
CA VAL A 123 15.65 4.14 -4.07
C VAL A 123 15.20 4.76 -5.40
N THR A 124 15.79 4.30 -6.49
CA THR A 124 15.53 4.77 -7.86
C THR A 124 15.25 3.57 -8.75
N PHE A 125 14.24 3.63 -9.61
CA PHE A 125 13.79 2.51 -10.45
C PHE A 125 13.31 2.99 -11.83
#